data_AF-A0A1A9X1P6-F1
#
_entry.id   AF-A0A1A9X1P6-F1
#
_cell.length_a   1.000
_cell.length_b   1.000
_cell.length_c   1.000
_cell.angle_alpha   90.00
_cell.angle_beta   90.00
_cell.angle_gamma   90.00
#
_symmetry.space_group_name_H-M   'P 1'
#
loop_
_entity.id
_entity.type
_entity.pdbx_description
1 polymer ?
#
loop_
_entity_poly.entity_id
_entity_poly.type
_entity_poly.pdbx_seq_one_letter_code
_entity_poly.pdbx_strand_id
1 'polypeptide(L)'
;MEASFSTTHTLLLVEGGYILTLGCNSSGQRGVGHCRPLPIVTLVESIQNRYLTNCKCNDHCSLVCSDDNVVTFWGTRYGVPEKNEANVTKSPMRSNLELDNNTSVFTDFLASVYKSELILEPQDILALYSSAEQMERGYYVLVKDVWPLPHSVLVLVETTAPLIASVGDLS
;
A
#
# COMPACT_ATOMS: atom_id res chain seq x y z
N MET A 1 -22.73 -0.79 4.81
CA MET A 1 -21.94 0.34 5.35
C MET A 1 -20.92 -0.25 6.32
N GLU A 2 -19.64 0.06 6.12
CA GLU A 2 -18.53 -0.33 6.99
C GLU A 2 -17.82 0.94 7.47
N ALA A 3 -17.18 0.87 8.63
CA ALA A 3 -16.39 1.97 9.16
C ALA A 3 -15.08 1.46 9.75
N SER A 4 -14.02 2.23 9.56
CA SER A 4 -12.71 2.02 10.18
C SER A 4 -12.30 3.27 10.92
N PHE A 5 -11.70 3.10 12.10
CA PHE A 5 -11.39 4.17 13.03
C PHE A 5 -9.97 4.03 13.54
N SER A 6 -9.30 5.16 13.70
CA SER A 6 -8.09 5.31 14.51
C SER A 6 -8.37 6.29 15.66
N THR A 7 -7.33 6.75 16.37
CA THR A 7 -7.53 7.72 17.46
C THR A 7 -7.99 9.09 16.93
N THR A 8 -7.58 9.45 15.71
CA THR A 8 -7.83 10.78 15.14
C THR A 8 -8.43 10.79 13.74
N HIS A 9 -8.55 9.65 13.07
CA HIS A 9 -9.00 9.54 11.68
C HIS A 9 -10.05 8.44 11.51
N THR A 10 -10.93 8.59 10.54
CA THR A 10 -12.03 7.64 10.31
C THR A 10 -12.38 7.58 8.82
N LEU A 11 -12.61 6.36 8.34
CA LEU A 11 -13.12 6.04 7.02
C LEU A 11 -14.51 5.44 7.17
N LEU A 12 -15.43 5.87 6.31
CA LEU A 12 -16.75 5.28 6.15
C LEU A 12 -16.89 4.79 4.72
N LEU A 13 -17.09 3.48 4.55
CA LEU A 13 -17.50 2.87 3.30
C LEU A 13 -19.04 2.83 3.26
N VAL A 14 -19.63 3.65 2.40
CA VAL A 14 -21.08 3.79 2.27
C VAL A 14 -21.61 3.03 1.06
N GLU A 15 -22.94 2.95 0.93
CA GLU A 15 -23.59 2.33 -0.22
C GLU A 15 -23.13 2.97 -1.53
N GLY A 16 -22.91 2.15 -2.57
CA GLY A 16 -22.34 2.60 -3.85
C GLY A 16 -20.81 2.52 -3.94
N GLY A 17 -20.12 2.05 -2.89
CA GLY A 17 -18.67 1.88 -2.89
C GLY A 17 -17.88 3.17 -2.65
N TYR A 18 -18.53 4.20 -2.08
CA TYR A 18 -17.91 5.49 -1.83
C TYR A 18 -17.23 5.56 -0.46
N ILE A 19 -16.12 6.29 -0.39
CA ILE A 19 -15.36 6.51 0.85
C ILE A 19 -15.51 7.96 1.31
N LEU A 20 -16.02 8.11 2.52
CA LEU A 20 -16.00 9.37 3.25
C LEU A 20 -14.88 9.31 4.30
N THR A 21 -14.12 10.40 4.43
CA THR A 21 -13.12 10.57 5.48
C THR A 21 -13.53 11.67 6.44
N LEU A 22 -13.09 11.58 7.69
CA LEU A 22 -13.26 12.59 8.74
C LEU A 22 -12.13 12.52 9.77
N GLY A 23 -11.91 13.63 10.47
CA GLY A 23 -10.85 13.75 11.47
C GLY A 23 -9.58 14.40 10.91
N CYS A 24 -8.44 13.92 11.41
CA CYS A 24 -7.11 14.46 11.16
C CYS A 24 -6.71 14.33 9.68
N ASN A 25 -5.88 15.28 9.22
CA ASN A 25 -5.30 15.27 7.89
C ASN A 25 -3.79 15.61 7.89
N SER A 26 -3.13 15.66 9.04
CA SER A 26 -1.73 16.09 9.12
C SER A 26 -0.77 15.17 8.36
N SER A 27 -1.17 13.91 8.16
CA SER A 27 -0.43 12.90 7.40
C SER A 27 -0.97 12.70 5.98
N GLY A 28 -1.89 13.56 5.52
CA GLY A 28 -2.55 13.44 4.20
C GLY A 28 -3.58 12.32 4.12
N GLN A 29 -3.93 11.70 5.26
CA GLN A 29 -4.79 10.52 5.33
C GLN A 29 -6.24 10.76 4.89
N ARG A 30 -6.64 12.01 4.59
CA ARG A 30 -7.98 12.30 4.04
C ARG A 30 -8.11 12.14 2.53
N GLY A 31 -7.01 12.05 1.78
CA GLY A 31 -7.04 11.76 0.34
C GLY A 31 -7.56 12.91 -0.51
N VAL A 32 -7.27 14.15 -0.09
CA VAL A 32 -7.76 15.40 -0.70
C VAL A 32 -6.64 16.23 -1.36
N GLY A 33 -5.49 15.61 -1.61
CA GLY A 33 -4.35 16.29 -2.25
C GLY A 33 -3.55 17.24 -1.38
N HIS A 34 -3.83 17.33 -0.07
CA HIS A 34 -3.09 18.18 0.86
C HIS A 34 -3.22 17.72 2.32
N CYS A 35 -2.37 18.23 3.22
CA CYS A 35 -2.41 17.93 4.67
C CYS A 35 -3.15 18.97 5.54
N ARG A 36 -3.84 19.95 4.93
CA ARG A 36 -4.52 21.01 5.69
C ARG A 36 -5.72 20.43 6.47
N PRO A 37 -6.03 20.94 7.67
CA PRO A 37 -7.23 20.55 8.41
C PRO A 37 -8.51 20.79 7.60
N LEU A 38 -9.49 19.93 7.81
CA LEU A 38 -10.78 19.97 7.12
C LEU A 38 -11.90 19.89 8.18
N PRO A 39 -12.82 20.87 8.24
CA PRO A 39 -13.83 20.95 9.29
C PRO A 39 -15.04 20.03 9.08
N ILE A 40 -15.18 19.45 7.88
CA ILE A 40 -16.33 18.65 7.48
C ILE A 40 -15.91 17.26 7.03
N VAL A 41 -16.86 16.34 6.96
CA VAL A 41 -16.73 15.05 6.28
C VAL A 41 -16.47 15.30 4.79
N THR A 42 -15.61 14.50 4.16
CA THR A 42 -15.20 14.70 2.76
C THR A 42 -15.21 13.40 2.00
N LEU A 43 -15.77 13.42 0.79
CA LEU A 43 -15.70 12.34 -0.18
C LEU A 43 -14.30 12.28 -0.80
N VAL A 44 -13.74 11.08 -0.96
CA VAL A 44 -12.50 10.87 -1.71
C VAL A 44 -12.83 10.75 -3.20
N GLU A 45 -12.94 11.88 -3.88
CA GLU A 45 -13.42 11.96 -5.27
C GLU A 45 -12.52 11.24 -6.28
N SER A 46 -11.23 11.14 -6.01
CA SER A 46 -10.24 10.55 -6.93
C SER A 46 -10.39 9.04 -7.13
N ILE A 47 -11.14 8.35 -6.26
CA ILE A 47 -11.40 6.90 -6.33
C ILE A 47 -12.89 6.55 -6.45
N GLN A 48 -13.76 7.55 -6.64
CA GLN A 48 -15.22 7.35 -6.68
C GLN A 48 -15.72 6.54 -7.90
N ASN A 49 -14.86 6.34 -8.90
CA ASN A 49 -15.14 5.56 -10.10
C ASN A 49 -14.87 4.05 -9.94
N ARG A 50 -14.45 3.61 -8.75
CA ARG A 50 -14.25 2.20 -8.41
C ARG A 50 -15.28 1.76 -7.38
N TYR A 51 -15.67 0.49 -7.44
CA TYR A 51 -16.56 -0.07 -6.44
C TYR A 51 -15.74 -0.62 -5.27
N LEU A 52 -15.64 0.16 -4.19
CA LEU A 52 -14.87 -0.23 -3.02
C LEU A 52 -15.65 -1.18 -2.12
N THR A 53 -14.97 -2.22 -1.64
CA THR A 53 -15.56 -3.34 -0.92
C THR A 53 -15.07 -3.42 0.53
N ASN A 54 -13.95 -2.80 0.86
CA ASN A 54 -13.36 -2.77 2.20
C ASN A 54 -12.55 -1.49 2.40
N CYS A 55 -12.46 -1.01 3.65
CA CYS A 55 -11.62 0.11 4.04
C CYS A 55 -11.01 -0.08 5.42
N LYS A 56 -9.72 0.24 5.58
CA LYS A 56 -9.05 0.35 6.89
C LYS A 56 -8.22 1.62 7.00
N CYS A 57 -8.00 2.10 8.22
CA CYS A 57 -7.12 3.23 8.47
C CYS A 57 -6.31 3.06 9.76
N ASN A 58 -5.27 3.89 9.87
CA ASN A 58 -4.62 4.20 11.14
C ASN A 58 -4.44 5.73 11.24
N ASP A 59 -3.68 6.20 12.23
CA ASP A 59 -3.48 7.63 12.46
C ASP A 59 -2.67 8.35 11.37
N HIS A 60 -2.09 7.62 10.42
CA HIS A 60 -1.21 8.17 9.38
C HIS A 60 -1.69 7.89 7.97
N CYS A 61 -2.52 6.87 7.75
CA CYS A 61 -2.88 6.43 6.42
C CYS A 61 -4.28 5.83 6.32
N SER A 62 -4.67 5.63 5.06
CA SER A 62 -5.92 5.05 4.62
C SER A 62 -5.64 3.98 3.57
N LEU A 63 -6.36 2.88 3.66
CA LEU A 63 -6.32 1.75 2.74
C LEU A 63 -7.72 1.36 2.34
N VAL A 64 -7.91 1.04 1.07
CA VAL A 64 -9.17 0.52 0.54
C VAL A 64 -8.90 -0.61 -0.43
N CYS A 65 -9.90 -1.47 -0.60
CA CYS A 65 -9.92 -2.50 -1.63
C CYS A 65 -11.12 -2.31 -2.53
N SER A 66 -10.93 -2.52 -3.82
CA SER A 66 -11.99 -2.60 -4.83
C SER A 66 -12.40 -4.03 -5.13
N ASP A 67 -13.52 -4.18 -5.83
CA ASP A 67 -14.05 -5.44 -6.33
C ASP A 67 -13.19 -6.11 -7.41
N ASP A 68 -12.28 -5.36 -8.05
CA ASP A 68 -11.28 -5.84 -9.00
C ASP A 68 -9.92 -6.21 -8.35
N ASN A 69 -9.90 -6.46 -7.04
CA ASN A 69 -8.72 -6.89 -6.27
C ASN A 69 -7.56 -5.90 -6.25
N VAL A 70 -7.85 -4.60 -6.37
CA VAL A 70 -6.84 -3.54 -6.24
C VAL A 70 -6.86 -2.99 -4.82
N VAL A 71 -5.67 -2.87 -4.22
CA VAL A 71 -5.45 -2.20 -2.93
C VAL A 71 -4.90 -0.82 -3.21
N THR A 72 -5.60 0.21 -2.76
CA THR A 72 -5.23 1.62 -2.92
C THR A 72 -4.88 2.22 -1.56
N PHE A 73 -3.82 3.01 -1.51
CA PHE A 73 -3.25 3.63 -0.32
C PHE A 73 -3.12 5.14 -0.46
N TRP A 74 -3.33 5.88 0.63
CA TRP A 74 -2.86 7.26 0.77
C TRP A 74 -2.56 7.61 2.22
N GLY A 75 -1.86 8.73 2.42
CA GLY A 75 -1.36 9.20 3.70
C GLY A 75 0.16 9.02 3.81
N THR A 76 0.65 8.93 5.04
CA THR A 76 2.08 8.75 5.32
C THR A 76 2.40 7.29 5.63
N ARG A 77 3.42 6.73 4.98
CA ARG A 77 4.00 5.42 5.33
C ARG A 77 5.44 5.56 5.80
N TYR A 78 5.87 4.63 6.64
CA TYR A 78 7.23 4.55 7.17
C TYR A 78 7.91 3.28 6.66
N GLY A 79 9.21 3.34 6.39
CA GLY A 79 9.93 2.19 5.84
C GLY A 79 9.84 2.18 4.32
N VAL A 80 10.66 3.00 3.65
CA VAL A 80 10.73 3.02 2.19
C VAL A 80 12.05 2.36 1.77
N PRO A 81 12.02 1.21 1.08
CA PRO A 81 13.23 0.64 0.51
C PRO A 81 13.82 1.68 -0.45
N GLU A 82 15.12 1.95 -0.32
CA GLU A 82 15.78 2.86 -1.25
C GLU A 82 15.58 2.34 -2.67
N LYS A 83 14.95 3.15 -3.50
CA LYS A 83 14.87 2.90 -4.94
C LYS A 83 16.31 3.07 -5.44
N ASN A 84 17.06 1.97 -5.53
CA ASN A 84 18.32 1.93 -6.26
C ASN A 84 18.02 2.18 -7.74
N GLU A 85 17.67 3.42 -8.10
CA GLU A 85 17.90 3.93 -9.44
C GLU A 85 19.41 4.00 -9.57
N ALA A 86 19.98 2.88 -10.01
CA ALA A 86 21.35 2.82 -10.46
C ALA A 86 21.50 3.88 -11.56
N ASN A 87 21.96 5.06 -11.17
CA ASN A 87 22.66 5.95 -12.08
C ASN A 87 23.91 5.20 -12.52
N VAL A 88 23.76 4.38 -13.56
CA VAL A 88 24.84 3.94 -14.44
C VAL A 88 25.29 5.17 -15.24
N THR A 89 25.74 6.22 -14.55
CA THR A 89 26.51 7.30 -15.13
C THR A 89 27.96 7.00 -14.85
N LYS A 90 28.61 6.51 -15.90
CA LYS A 90 30.05 6.31 -16.06
C LYS A 90 30.87 7.41 -15.37
N SER A 91 31.71 7.04 -14.41
CA SER A 91 32.97 7.71 -14.14
C SER A 91 34.01 6.70 -13.63
N PRO A 92 35.23 6.66 -14.20
CA PRO A 92 36.19 5.60 -13.92
C PRO A 92 37.01 5.87 -12.65
N MET A 93 37.34 4.76 -11.97
CA MET A 93 38.46 4.54 -11.05
C MET A 93 38.76 5.59 -9.96
N ARG A 94 38.49 5.21 -8.71
CA ARG A 94 39.43 5.36 -7.60
C ARG A 94 39.18 4.27 -6.56
N SER A 95 40.08 3.30 -6.53
CA SER A 95 40.23 2.32 -5.45
C SER A 95 40.60 3.06 -4.17
N ASN A 96 39.80 2.93 -3.11
CA ASN A 96 40.24 3.17 -1.75
C ASN A 96 39.28 2.50 -0.73
N LEU A 97 39.86 1.53 -0.01
CA LEU A 97 39.49 1.05 1.32
C LEU A 97 38.11 0.38 1.47
N GLU A 98 38.11 -0.94 1.25
CA GLU A 98 37.15 -1.89 1.81
C GLU A 98 37.33 -2.00 3.34
N LEU A 99 36.88 -0.99 4.07
CA LEU A 99 36.62 -1.09 5.50
C LEU A 99 35.22 -0.52 5.75
N ASP A 100 34.36 -1.33 6.35
CA ASP A 100 33.01 -1.01 6.86
C ASP A 100 31.81 -1.16 5.92
N ASN A 101 31.74 -2.24 5.14
CA ASN A 101 30.52 -2.60 4.39
C ASN A 101 29.33 -2.96 5.32
N ASN A 102 29.58 -3.38 6.57
CA ASN A 102 28.50 -3.74 7.49
C ASN A 102 27.86 -2.52 8.16
N THR A 103 28.65 -1.47 8.43
CA THR A 103 28.16 -0.25 9.10
C THR A 103 27.33 0.60 8.14
N SER A 104 27.75 0.74 6.89
CA SER A 104 26.97 1.44 5.86
C SER A 104 25.65 0.74 5.59
N VAL A 105 25.66 -0.57 5.33
CA VAL A 105 24.45 -1.37 5.05
C VAL A 105 23.45 -1.32 6.21
N PHE A 106 23.93 -1.39 7.45
CA PHE A 106 23.07 -1.25 8.62
C PHE A 106 22.52 0.18 8.76
N THR A 107 23.34 1.20 8.49
CA THR A 107 22.91 2.61 8.52
C THR A 107 21.88 2.90 7.44
N ASP A 108 22.07 2.38 6.23
CA ASP A 108 21.15 2.51 5.10
C ASP A 108 19.84 1.78 5.39
N PHE A 109 19.91 0.59 6.00
CA PHE A 109 18.72 -0.12 6.49
C PHE A 109 17.95 0.71 7.52
N LEU A 110 18.62 1.21 8.57
CA LEU A 110 17.97 2.06 9.58
C LEU A 110 17.38 3.33 8.94
N ALA A 111 18.14 3.99 8.07
CA ALA A 111 17.67 5.17 7.34
C ALA A 111 16.41 4.85 6.53
N SER A 112 16.37 3.71 5.85
CA SER A 112 15.21 3.26 5.07
C SER A 112 13.98 3.01 5.96
N VAL A 113 14.15 2.39 7.14
CA VAL A 113 13.08 2.10 8.10
C VAL A 113 12.49 3.38 8.71
N TYR A 114 13.34 4.37 9.00
CA TYR A 114 12.90 5.66 9.55
C TYR A 114 12.48 6.68 8.49
N LYS A 115 12.74 6.40 7.20
CA LYS A 115 12.26 7.25 6.11
C LYS A 115 10.75 7.16 6.03
N SER A 116 10.11 8.31 5.93
CA SER A 116 8.69 8.43 5.66
C SER A 116 8.44 8.95 4.25
N GLU A 117 7.33 8.55 3.67
CA GLU A 117 6.85 9.06 2.40
C GLU A 117 5.39 9.46 2.53
N LEU A 118 5.08 10.66 2.03
CA LEU A 118 3.75 11.24 2.01
C LEU A 118 3.13 11.04 0.63
N ILE A 119 2.03 10.29 0.58
CA ILE A 119 1.19 10.09 -0.59
C ILE A 119 -0.10 10.88 -0.37
N LEU A 120 -0.27 11.99 -1.09
CA LEU A 120 -1.44 12.87 -0.94
C LEU A 120 -2.65 12.42 -1.75
N GLU A 121 -2.40 11.74 -2.86
CA GLU A 121 -3.41 11.21 -3.77
C GLU A 121 -3.47 9.69 -3.65
N PRO A 122 -4.67 9.07 -3.58
CA PRO A 122 -4.82 7.62 -3.60
C PRO A 122 -4.00 6.95 -4.72
N GLN A 123 -3.14 6.02 -4.33
CA GLN A 123 -2.24 5.28 -5.23
C GLN A 123 -2.42 3.78 -5.05
N ASP A 124 -2.51 3.06 -6.17
CA ASP A 124 -2.56 1.60 -6.15
C ASP A 124 -1.21 1.02 -5.75
N ILE A 125 -1.22 0.15 -4.74
CA ILE A 125 -0.01 -0.48 -4.19
C ILE A 125 0.05 -1.98 -4.44
N LEU A 126 -1.09 -2.61 -4.76
CA LEU A 126 -1.19 -4.02 -5.09
C LEU A 126 -2.40 -4.27 -5.99
N ALA A 127 -2.25 -5.11 -6.99
CA ALA A 127 -3.35 -5.67 -7.75
C ALA A 127 -3.12 -7.17 -7.92
N LEU A 128 -4.11 -7.99 -7.55
CA LEU A 128 -4.04 -9.45 -7.74
C LEU A 128 -4.94 -9.87 -8.90
N TYR A 129 -4.40 -10.66 -9.82
CA TYR A 129 -5.14 -11.17 -10.97
C TYR A 129 -4.92 -12.66 -11.14
N SER A 130 -5.93 -13.33 -11.68
CA SER A 130 -5.82 -14.69 -12.20
C SER A 130 -5.79 -14.62 -13.72
N SER A 131 -4.86 -15.33 -14.36
CA SER A 131 -4.82 -15.39 -15.82
C SER A 131 -6.02 -16.18 -16.37
N ALA A 132 -6.38 -15.95 -17.63
CA ALA A 132 -7.46 -16.69 -18.28
C ALA A 132 -7.24 -18.21 -18.20
N GLU A 133 -6.01 -18.69 -18.41
CA GLU A 133 -5.65 -20.10 -18.28
C GLU A 133 -5.87 -20.64 -16.86
N GLN A 134 -5.54 -19.87 -15.82
CA GLN A 134 -5.77 -20.26 -14.43
C GLN A 134 -7.27 -20.31 -14.13
N MET A 135 -8.04 -19.34 -14.63
CA MET A 135 -9.49 -19.28 -14.45
C MET A 135 -10.21 -20.44 -15.17
N GLU A 136 -9.75 -20.84 -16.36
CA GLU A 136 -10.25 -22.03 -17.07
C GLU A 136 -10.03 -23.32 -16.27
N ARG A 137 -8.96 -23.38 -15.47
CA ARG A 137 -8.67 -24.47 -14.53
C ARG A 137 -9.41 -24.35 -13.19
N GLY A 138 -10.25 -23.33 -13.02
CA GLY A 138 -10.99 -23.06 -11.78
C GLY A 138 -10.16 -22.40 -10.67
N TYR A 139 -8.96 -21.91 -10.98
CA TYR A 139 -8.09 -21.23 -10.03
C TYR A 139 -8.36 -19.72 -10.00
N TYR A 140 -8.49 -19.17 -8.80
CA TYR A 140 -8.68 -17.75 -8.57
C TYR A 140 -7.81 -17.23 -7.43
N VAL A 141 -7.66 -15.90 -7.38
CA VAL A 141 -7.09 -15.15 -6.26
C VAL A 141 -8.00 -13.97 -5.95
N LEU A 142 -8.35 -13.78 -4.68
CA LEU A 142 -9.22 -12.70 -4.22
C LEU A 142 -8.60 -12.00 -3.01
N VAL A 143 -8.57 -10.68 -3.01
CA VAL A 143 -8.26 -9.89 -1.81
C VAL A 143 -9.50 -9.85 -0.93
N LYS A 144 -9.40 -10.37 0.30
CA LYS A 144 -10.53 -10.41 1.24
C LYS A 144 -10.51 -9.29 2.24
N ASP A 145 -9.33 -8.97 2.76
CA ASP A 145 -9.17 -7.94 3.77
C ASP A 145 -7.73 -7.41 3.75
N VAL A 146 -7.55 -6.21 4.28
CA VAL A 146 -6.25 -5.54 4.38
C VAL A 146 -6.12 -4.95 5.77
N TRP A 147 -4.89 -4.87 6.30
CA TRP A 147 -4.63 -4.17 7.56
C TRP A 147 -3.37 -3.31 7.47
N PRO A 148 -3.47 -1.99 7.71
CA PRO A 148 -2.31 -1.14 7.79
C PRO A 148 -1.55 -1.42 9.10
N LEU A 149 -0.29 -1.79 8.98
CA LEU A 149 0.68 -1.82 10.08
C LEU A 149 1.60 -0.59 10.00
N PRO A 150 2.41 -0.30 11.04
CA PRO A 150 3.29 0.87 11.02
C PRO A 150 4.26 0.93 9.83
N HIS A 151 4.74 -0.23 9.35
CA HIS A 151 5.76 -0.35 8.29
C HIS A 151 5.38 -1.30 7.16
N SER A 152 4.15 -1.83 7.14
CA SER A 152 3.72 -2.82 6.17
C SER A 152 2.20 -2.87 6.06
N VAL A 153 1.70 -3.62 5.09
CA VAL A 153 0.28 -3.93 4.95
C VAL A 153 0.14 -5.44 4.96
N LEU A 154 -0.75 -5.96 5.81
CA LEU A 154 -1.17 -7.35 5.73
C LEU A 154 -2.31 -7.44 4.73
N VAL A 155 -2.28 -8.45 3.87
CA VAL A 155 -3.30 -8.71 2.86
C VAL A 155 -3.78 -10.15 3.06
N LEU A 156 -5.05 -10.33 3.41
CA LEU A 156 -5.68 -11.64 3.43
C LEU A 156 -6.13 -11.99 2.02
N VAL A 157 -5.62 -13.11 1.53
CA VAL A 157 -5.89 -13.60 0.17
C VAL A 157 -6.64 -14.92 0.27
N GLU A 158 -7.78 -15.02 -0.40
CA GLU A 158 -8.45 -16.29 -0.66
C GLU A 158 -8.03 -16.79 -2.05
N THR A 159 -7.63 -18.06 -2.15
CA THR A 159 -7.24 -18.65 -3.43
C THR A 159 -7.54 -20.14 -3.47
N THR A 160 -7.89 -20.63 -4.66
CA THR A 160 -7.96 -22.06 -4.99
C THR A 160 -6.71 -22.57 -5.72
N ALA A 161 -5.73 -21.69 -5.98
CA ALA A 161 -4.49 -22.10 -6.62
C ALA A 161 -3.76 -23.12 -5.73
N PRO A 162 -3.32 -24.27 -6.28
CA PRO A 162 -2.70 -25.32 -5.50
C PRO A 162 -1.35 -24.83 -4.96
N LEU A 163 -1.00 -25.31 -3.76
CA LEU A 163 0.34 -25.13 -3.23
C LEU A 163 1.29 -25.97 -4.08
N ILE A 164 2.22 -25.32 -4.78
CA ILE A 164 3.29 -26.01 -5.49
C ILE A 164 4.23 -26.59 -4.44
N ALA A 165 4.17 -27.91 -4.22
CA ALA A 165 4.99 -28.61 -3.24
C ALA A 165 6.46 -28.72 -3.70
N SER A 166 6.70 -28.70 -5.02
CA SER A 166 8.04 -28.69 -5.60
C SER A 166 8.09 -28.02 -6.97
N VAL A 167 9.25 -27.45 -7.34
CA VAL A 167 9.46 -26.82 -8.66
C VAL A 167 9.29 -27.83 -9.83
N GLY A 168 9.33 -29.14 -9.55
CA GLY A 168 9.10 -30.19 -10.55
C GLY A 168 7.65 -30.34 -11.01
N ASP A 169 6.68 -29.77 -10.26
CA ASP A 169 5.25 -29.86 -10.57
C ASP A 169 4.76 -28.75 -11.52
N LEU A 170 5.70 -27.91 -12.01
CA LEU A 170 5.45 -26.79 -12.93
C LEU A 170 5.57 -27.17 -14.42
N SER A 171 5.78 -28.45 -14.74
CA SER A 171 5.96 -28.95 -16.13
C SER A 171 4.66 -29.28 -16.84
#